data_AF-A0A2P8HTL2-F1
#
_entry.id   AF-A0A2P8HTL2-F1
#
_cell.length_a   1.000
_cell.length_b   1.000
_cell.length_c   1.000
_cell.angle_alpha   90.00
_cell.angle_beta   90.00
_cell.angle_gamma   90.00
#
_symmetry.space_group_name_H-M   'P 1'
#
loop_
_entity.id
_entity.type
_entity.pdbx_description
1 polymer ?
#
loop_
_entity_poly.entity_id
_entity_poly.type
_entity_poly.pdbx_seq_one_letter_code
_entity_poly.pdbx_strand_id
1 'polypeptide(L)'
;MSGFLAVLVIVLIFIVIFQIAKASEYVSILKGEKKAREQSNRINGFLLIAFLVLGLIGVYYCNDLLKGKILGESASEQGEGVDTLIYVTLVITGVVFVITQVLLFWFAFKYQEKEGQKAFYFPHNNKLEVIWTVIPAIALTVLVAFGLKHWFQLTSEAPKDAAVVEITGKQFNWLIRYPGKDGQLGRRDFKKIDEAVSNPLGQDWDDQLNKDDFMTTEVHLVVRKPVKFIIGSRDVIHDVGLPQFRMKMDAVPGIPTTLWFTPKYTTKEMKVKTDNPDFTYEISCDQMCGNGHYSMRGVIVVETQAEYDAWVAKQLPQYGLAHPAAAPASPDAPKADSTQKAVASNIK
;
A
#
# COMPACT_ATOMS: atom_id res chain seq x y z
N MET A 1 -31.15 -0.08 -24.85
CA MET A 1 -31.68 -1.45 -25.01
C MET A 1 -31.20 -2.43 -23.94
N SER A 2 -29.91 -2.51 -23.58
CA SER A 2 -29.44 -3.49 -22.58
C SER A 2 -29.94 -3.22 -21.15
N GLY A 3 -30.08 -1.96 -20.74
CA GLY A 3 -30.61 -1.60 -19.41
C GLY A 3 -32.08 -2.00 -19.20
N PHE A 4 -32.92 -1.86 -20.23
CA PHE A 4 -34.33 -2.29 -20.17
C PHE A 4 -34.45 -3.80 -20.06
N LEU A 5 -33.66 -4.55 -20.84
CA LEU A 5 -33.63 -6.02 -20.75
C LEU A 5 -33.11 -6.50 -19.38
N ALA A 6 -32.10 -5.84 -18.81
CA ALA A 6 -31.59 -6.16 -17.48
C ALA A 6 -32.66 -5.96 -16.39
N VAL A 7 -33.40 -4.84 -16.43
CA VAL A 7 -34.53 -4.59 -15.51
C VAL A 7 -35.60 -5.66 -15.68
N LEU A 8 -35.95 -6.02 -16.91
CA LEU A 8 -36.99 -7.02 -17.21
C LEU A 8 -36.59 -8.41 -16.70
N VAL A 9 -35.31 -8.79 -16.85
CA VAL A 9 -34.76 -10.04 -16.28
C VAL A 9 -34.82 -10.03 -14.75
N ILE A 10 -34.45 -8.94 -14.09
CA ILE A 10 -34.54 -8.82 -12.62
C ILE A 10 -35.98 -8.99 -12.15
N VAL A 11 -36.94 -8.33 -12.82
CA VAL A 11 -38.37 -8.45 -12.49
C VAL A 11 -38.85 -9.89 -12.70
N LEU A 12 -38.46 -10.55 -13.79
CA LEU A 12 -38.81 -11.96 -14.03
C LEU A 12 -38.24 -12.89 -12.97
N ILE A 13 -36.97 -12.71 -12.59
CA ILE A 13 -36.34 -13.48 -11.50
C ILE A 13 -37.12 -13.28 -10.21
N PHE A 14 -37.49 -12.05 -9.88
CA PHE A 14 -38.28 -11.74 -8.69
C PHE A 14 -39.66 -12.43 -8.73
N ILE A 15 -40.36 -12.39 -9.86
CA ILE A 15 -41.65 -13.08 -10.04
C ILE A 15 -41.49 -14.59 -9.86
N VAL A 16 -40.45 -15.19 -10.45
CA VAL A 16 -40.18 -16.62 -10.32
C VAL A 16 -39.91 -16.99 -8.86
N ILE A 17 -39.06 -16.24 -8.16
CA ILE A 17 -38.79 -16.46 -6.73
C ILE A 17 -40.07 -16.33 -5.91
N PHE A 18 -40.88 -15.30 -6.17
CA PHE A 18 -42.16 -15.09 -5.49
C PHE A 18 -43.14 -16.24 -5.74
N GLN A 19 -43.26 -16.72 -6.98
CA GLN A 19 -44.13 -17.85 -7.30
C GLN A 19 -43.65 -19.15 -6.64
N ILE A 20 -42.34 -19.40 -6.61
CA ILE A 20 -41.76 -20.56 -5.89
C ILE A 20 -42.07 -20.46 -4.39
N ALA A 21 -41.90 -19.28 -3.80
CA ALA A 21 -42.21 -19.06 -2.38
C ALA A 21 -43.70 -19.32 -2.08
N LYS A 22 -44.61 -18.79 -2.91
CA LYS A 22 -46.06 -19.05 -2.80
C LYS A 22 -46.42 -20.51 -2.98
N ALA A 23 -45.86 -21.19 -3.98
CA ALA A 23 -46.07 -22.62 -4.18
C ALA A 23 -45.59 -23.44 -2.97
N SER A 24 -44.43 -23.08 -2.41
CA SER A 24 -43.90 -23.72 -1.20
C SER A 24 -44.80 -23.51 0.02
N GLU A 25 -45.40 -22.32 0.17
CA GLU A 25 -46.37 -22.01 1.22
C GLU A 25 -47.59 -22.94 1.13
N TYR A 26 -48.21 -23.07 -0.05
CA TYR A 26 -49.35 -23.97 -0.26
C TYR A 26 -49.01 -25.44 0.02
N VAL A 27 -47.83 -25.91 -0.41
CA VAL A 27 -47.36 -27.26 -0.11
C VAL A 27 -47.15 -27.46 1.40
N SER A 28 -46.69 -26.43 2.12
CA SER A 28 -46.52 -26.51 3.57
C SER A 28 -47.85 -26.70 4.30
N ILE A 29 -48.90 -25.99 3.86
CA ILE A 29 -50.26 -26.09 4.41
C ILE A 29 -50.82 -27.50 4.16
N LEU A 30 -50.65 -28.04 2.95
CA LEU A 30 -51.14 -29.38 2.58
C LEU A 30 -50.44 -30.52 3.34
N LYS A 31 -49.14 -30.39 3.62
CA LYS A 31 -48.36 -31.41 4.37
C LYS A 31 -48.54 -31.31 5.89
N GLY A 32 -49.10 -30.22 6.38
CA GLY A 32 -49.13 -29.84 7.79
C GLY A 32 -47.85 -29.12 8.23
N GLU A 33 -48.02 -28.01 8.93
CA GLU A 33 -46.93 -27.09 9.32
C GLU A 33 -45.77 -27.79 10.02
N LYS A 34 -46.06 -28.73 10.93
CA LYS A 34 -45.04 -29.48 11.67
C LYS A 34 -44.10 -30.26 10.73
N LYS A 35 -44.66 -31.06 9.82
CA LYS A 35 -43.87 -31.87 8.87
C LYS A 35 -43.12 -31.00 7.87
N ALA A 36 -43.72 -29.91 7.41
CA ALA A 36 -43.08 -28.97 6.50
C ALA A 36 -41.87 -28.28 7.16
N ARG A 37 -42.00 -27.86 8.42
CA ARG A 37 -40.93 -27.26 9.22
C ARG A 37 -39.78 -28.23 9.48
N GLU A 38 -40.07 -29.47 9.86
CA GLU A 38 -39.05 -30.53 10.07
C GLU A 38 -38.29 -30.83 8.78
N GLN A 39 -38.99 -30.93 7.65
CA GLN A 39 -38.37 -31.10 6.34
C GLN A 39 -37.46 -29.92 6.01
N SER A 40 -37.92 -28.68 6.20
CA SER A 40 -37.15 -27.46 5.96
C SER A 40 -35.90 -27.39 6.84
N ASN A 41 -36.02 -27.68 8.13
CA ASN A 41 -34.89 -27.74 9.06
C ASN A 41 -33.81 -28.73 8.59
N ARG A 42 -34.21 -29.92 8.13
CA ARG A 42 -33.28 -30.92 7.59
C ARG A 42 -32.59 -30.49 6.31
N ILE A 43 -33.33 -29.85 5.40
CA ILE A 43 -32.79 -29.30 4.17
C ILE A 43 -31.78 -28.20 4.51
N ASN A 44 -32.14 -27.24 5.37
CA ASN A 44 -31.26 -26.15 5.78
C ASN A 44 -29.98 -26.66 6.45
N GLY A 45 -30.06 -27.66 7.33
CA GLY A 45 -28.88 -28.28 7.93
C GLY A 45 -27.91 -28.84 6.87
N PHE A 46 -28.42 -29.52 5.84
CA PHE A 46 -27.58 -30.02 4.76
C PHE A 46 -27.03 -28.88 3.87
N LEU A 47 -27.86 -27.89 3.53
CA LEU A 47 -27.45 -26.73 2.75
C LEU A 47 -26.34 -25.92 3.45
N LEU A 48 -26.33 -25.85 4.77
CA LEU A 48 -25.26 -25.21 5.55
C LEU A 48 -23.92 -25.94 5.41
N ILE A 49 -23.91 -27.28 5.37
CA ILE A 49 -22.70 -28.05 5.08
C ILE A 49 -22.28 -27.87 3.62
N ALA A 50 -23.23 -27.91 2.69
CA ALA A 50 -22.94 -27.65 1.29
C ALA A 50 -22.35 -26.26 1.10
N PHE A 51 -22.89 -25.24 1.79
CA PHE A 51 -22.38 -23.88 1.77
C PHE A 51 -20.96 -23.78 2.34
N LEU A 52 -20.65 -24.47 3.44
CA LEU A 52 -19.29 -24.53 3.97
C LEU A 52 -18.32 -25.11 2.93
N VAL A 53 -18.64 -26.26 2.34
CA VAL A 53 -17.77 -26.95 1.39
C VAL A 53 -17.58 -26.14 0.12
N LEU A 54 -18.68 -25.70 -0.50
CA LEU A 54 -18.66 -24.89 -1.72
C LEU A 54 -18.02 -23.52 -1.46
N GLY A 55 -18.25 -22.93 -0.29
CA GLY A 55 -17.64 -21.68 0.13
C GLY A 55 -16.13 -21.78 0.27
N LEU A 56 -15.62 -22.84 0.92
CA LEU A 56 -14.18 -23.08 1.01
C LEU A 56 -13.53 -23.36 -0.35
N ILE A 57 -14.22 -24.09 -1.24
CA ILE A 57 -13.79 -24.26 -2.63
C ILE A 57 -13.75 -22.91 -3.34
N GLY A 58 -14.77 -22.07 -3.16
CA GLY A 58 -14.84 -20.72 -3.71
C GLY A 58 -13.71 -19.82 -3.21
N VAL A 59 -13.38 -19.87 -1.92
CA VAL A 59 -12.24 -19.15 -1.32
C VAL A 59 -10.92 -19.61 -1.93
N TYR A 60 -10.72 -20.92 -2.04
CA TYR A 60 -9.51 -21.48 -2.68
C TYR A 60 -9.39 -21.02 -4.13
N TYR A 61 -10.46 -21.13 -4.91
CA TYR A 61 -10.48 -20.71 -6.31
C TYR A 61 -10.24 -19.20 -6.47
N CYS A 62 -10.88 -18.39 -5.64
CA CYS A 62 -10.67 -16.94 -5.62
C CYS A 62 -9.21 -16.59 -5.31
N ASN A 63 -8.61 -17.25 -4.31
CA ASN A 63 -7.21 -17.06 -3.99
C ASN A 63 -6.29 -17.50 -5.14
N ASP A 64 -6.54 -18.66 -5.75
CA ASP A 64 -5.73 -19.16 -6.86
C ASP A 64 -5.76 -18.22 -8.08
N LEU A 65 -6.94 -17.65 -8.39
CA LEU A 65 -7.11 -16.66 -9.46
C LEU A 65 -6.44 -15.32 -9.17
N LEU A 66 -6.48 -14.86 -7.91
CA LEU A 66 -6.06 -13.50 -7.53
C LEU A 66 -4.69 -13.43 -6.86
N LYS A 67 -4.03 -14.55 -6.56
CA LYS A 67 -2.70 -14.57 -5.93
C LYS A 67 -1.62 -13.82 -6.72
N GLY A 68 -1.79 -13.66 -8.02
CA GLY A 68 -0.89 -12.85 -8.86
C GLY A 68 -1.19 -11.35 -8.87
N LYS A 69 -2.27 -10.91 -8.21
CA LYS A 69 -2.72 -9.50 -8.14
C LYS A 69 -2.31 -8.80 -6.85
N ILE A 70 -1.81 -9.54 -5.86
CA ILE A 70 -1.23 -8.96 -4.65
C ILE A 70 0.19 -8.46 -4.94
N LEU A 71 0.69 -7.57 -4.09
CA LEU A 71 2.07 -7.12 -4.19
C LEU A 71 3.01 -8.34 -4.05
N GLY A 72 4.02 -8.40 -4.92
CA GLY A 72 5.07 -9.41 -4.87
C GLY A 72 6.00 -9.25 -3.67
N GLU A 73 7.19 -9.81 -3.74
CA GLU A 73 8.20 -9.67 -2.68
C GLU A 73 8.48 -8.20 -2.32
N SER A 74 8.79 -7.95 -1.04
CA SER A 74 9.26 -6.65 -0.59
C SER A 74 10.53 -6.21 -1.32
N ALA A 75 10.51 -4.96 -1.81
CA ALA A 75 11.65 -4.29 -2.40
C ALA A 75 12.51 -3.53 -1.38
N SER A 76 12.23 -3.63 -0.08
CA SER A 76 13.09 -3.14 1.01
C SER A 76 13.45 -4.25 1.99
N GLU A 77 14.59 -4.14 2.66
CA GLU A 77 15.00 -5.07 3.73
C GLU A 77 14.00 -5.04 4.90
N GLN A 78 13.58 -3.84 5.27
CA GLN A 78 12.62 -3.55 6.33
C GLN A 78 11.24 -4.18 6.06
N GLY A 79 10.79 -4.14 4.80
CA GLY A 79 9.49 -4.63 4.40
C GLY A 79 9.38 -6.16 4.42
N GLU A 80 10.49 -6.91 4.40
CA GLU A 80 10.45 -8.38 4.57
C GLU A 80 9.92 -8.77 5.96
N GLY A 81 10.29 -7.99 6.99
CA GLY A 81 9.76 -8.16 8.34
C GLY A 81 8.25 -7.91 8.39
N VAL A 82 7.77 -6.88 7.68
CA VAL A 82 6.34 -6.57 7.57
C VAL A 82 5.59 -7.71 6.87
N ASP A 83 6.08 -8.18 5.72
CA ASP A 83 5.48 -9.32 5.00
C ASP A 83 5.45 -10.57 5.90
N THR A 84 6.53 -10.86 6.64
CA THR A 84 6.57 -11.99 7.58
C THR A 84 5.50 -11.89 8.66
N LEU A 85 5.34 -10.72 9.28
CA LEU A 85 4.30 -10.49 10.30
C LEU A 85 2.89 -10.65 9.72
N ILE A 86 2.65 -10.14 8.51
CA ILE A 86 1.37 -10.30 7.81
C ILE A 86 1.11 -11.78 7.55
N TYR A 87 2.06 -12.54 7.00
CA TYR A 87 1.88 -13.97 6.72
C TYR A 87 1.66 -14.79 8.00
N VAL A 88 2.44 -14.55 9.06
CA VAL A 88 2.26 -15.23 10.35
C VAL A 88 0.87 -14.94 10.91
N THR A 89 0.44 -13.68 10.91
CA THR A 89 -0.89 -13.28 11.38
C THR A 89 -1.99 -13.91 10.55
N LEU A 90 -1.84 -13.91 9.22
CA LEU A 90 -2.80 -14.50 8.29
C LEU A 90 -2.94 -16.01 8.49
N VAL A 91 -1.83 -16.74 8.70
CA VAL A 91 -1.87 -18.18 8.98
C VAL A 91 -2.55 -18.48 10.31
N ILE A 92 -2.18 -17.77 11.39
CA ILE A 92 -2.78 -17.98 12.72
C ILE A 92 -4.28 -17.70 12.69
N THR A 93 -4.67 -16.52 12.17
CA THR A 93 -6.08 -16.12 12.09
C THR A 93 -6.86 -16.98 11.09
N GLY A 94 -6.23 -17.42 10.00
CA GLY A 94 -6.81 -18.33 9.01
C GLY A 94 -7.14 -19.70 9.59
N VAL A 95 -6.27 -20.28 10.40
CA VAL A 95 -6.55 -21.55 11.10
C VAL A 95 -7.75 -21.39 12.05
N VAL A 96 -7.78 -20.32 12.84
CA VAL A 96 -8.91 -20.02 13.74
C VAL A 96 -10.20 -19.82 12.95
N PHE A 97 -10.13 -19.11 11.83
CA PHE A 97 -11.26 -18.90 10.93
C PHE A 97 -11.80 -20.24 10.40
N VAL A 98 -10.95 -21.12 9.86
CA VAL A 98 -11.41 -22.42 9.34
C VAL A 98 -12.04 -23.26 10.45
N ILE A 99 -11.43 -23.35 11.63
CA ILE A 99 -11.98 -24.11 12.77
C ILE A 99 -13.35 -23.56 13.17
N THR A 100 -13.47 -22.24 13.33
CA THR A 100 -14.73 -21.62 13.77
C THR A 100 -15.84 -21.74 12.72
N GLN A 101 -15.53 -21.61 11.43
CA GLN A 101 -16.49 -21.86 10.35
C GLN A 101 -16.94 -23.33 10.34
N VAL A 102 -16.01 -24.28 10.39
CA VAL A 102 -16.35 -25.71 10.44
C VAL A 102 -17.25 -26.02 11.63
N LEU A 103 -16.90 -25.54 12.83
CA LEU A 103 -17.73 -25.74 14.03
C LEU A 103 -19.11 -25.11 13.89
N LEU A 104 -19.21 -23.89 13.36
CA LEU A 104 -20.48 -23.19 13.17
C LEU A 104 -21.44 -24.00 12.29
N PHE A 105 -21.01 -24.36 11.08
CA PHE A 105 -21.86 -25.09 10.14
C PHE A 105 -22.09 -26.55 10.57
N TRP A 106 -21.07 -27.20 11.16
CA TRP A 106 -21.22 -28.54 11.69
C TRP A 106 -22.20 -28.60 12.86
N PHE A 107 -22.17 -27.63 13.78
CA PHE A 107 -23.13 -27.57 14.88
C PHE A 107 -24.55 -27.32 14.39
N ALA A 108 -24.73 -26.41 13.43
CA ALA A 108 -26.04 -26.19 12.82
C ALA A 108 -26.60 -27.47 12.16
N PHE A 109 -25.75 -28.28 11.53
CA PHE A 109 -26.14 -29.57 10.96
C PHE A 109 -26.37 -30.66 12.03
N LYS A 110 -25.44 -30.83 12.98
CA LYS A 110 -25.47 -31.92 13.96
C LYS A 110 -26.58 -31.74 14.98
N TYR A 111 -26.76 -30.50 15.46
CA TYR A 111 -27.74 -30.12 16.48
C TYR A 111 -29.00 -29.49 15.87
N GLN A 112 -29.24 -29.73 14.58
CA GLN A 112 -30.54 -29.45 13.97
C GLN A 112 -31.66 -30.11 14.77
N GLU A 113 -32.84 -29.48 14.82
CA GLU A 113 -33.99 -30.01 15.55
C GLU A 113 -34.38 -31.42 15.09
N LYS A 114 -34.65 -32.30 16.05
CA LYS A 114 -35.18 -33.65 15.85
C LYS A 114 -36.29 -33.93 16.84
N GLU A 115 -37.35 -34.57 16.37
CA GLU A 115 -38.47 -34.95 17.22
C GLU A 115 -38.00 -35.84 18.39
N GLY A 116 -38.48 -35.56 19.59
CA GLY A 116 -38.10 -36.28 20.81
C GLY A 116 -36.73 -35.90 21.40
N GLN A 117 -35.93 -35.06 20.75
CA GLN A 117 -34.68 -34.52 21.33
C GLN A 117 -34.91 -33.15 21.96
N LYS A 118 -34.53 -33.03 23.23
CA LYS A 118 -34.51 -31.74 23.94
C LYS A 118 -33.10 -31.15 23.89
N ALA A 119 -33.01 -29.83 23.77
CA ALA A 119 -31.74 -29.12 23.87
C ALA A 119 -31.09 -29.40 25.23
N PHE A 120 -29.80 -29.70 25.22
CA PHE A 120 -29.04 -29.87 26.44
C PHE A 120 -28.79 -28.50 27.08
N TYR A 121 -29.24 -28.31 28.32
CA TYR A 121 -29.01 -27.08 29.07
C TYR A 121 -27.60 -27.07 29.65
N PHE A 122 -26.72 -26.25 29.06
CA PHE A 122 -25.33 -26.11 29.46
C PHE A 122 -24.98 -24.63 29.62
N PRO A 123 -25.16 -24.05 30.81
CA PRO A 123 -25.11 -22.60 30.98
C PRO A 123 -23.68 -22.01 31.00
N HIS A 124 -22.69 -22.75 31.49
CA HIS A 124 -21.30 -22.26 31.58
C HIS A 124 -20.30 -23.41 31.75
N ASN A 125 -19.03 -23.12 31.48
CA ASN A 125 -17.91 -23.98 31.82
C ASN A 125 -16.65 -23.15 32.01
N ASN A 126 -16.35 -22.85 33.27
CA ASN A 126 -15.20 -22.02 33.65
C ASN A 126 -13.88 -22.53 33.06
N LYS A 127 -13.70 -23.85 32.89
CA LYS A 127 -12.47 -24.39 32.28
C LYS A 127 -12.38 -24.02 30.80
N LEU A 128 -13.48 -24.15 30.06
CA LEU A 128 -13.53 -23.78 28.65
C LEU A 128 -13.37 -22.26 28.47
N GLU A 129 -14.01 -21.50 29.36
CA GLU A 129 -13.91 -20.04 29.40
C GLU A 129 -12.48 -19.55 29.63
N VAL A 130 -11.76 -20.18 30.56
CA VAL A 130 -10.34 -19.89 30.79
C VAL A 130 -9.51 -20.24 29.55
N ILE A 131 -9.74 -21.40 28.92
CA ILE A 131 -8.98 -21.83 27.74
C ILE A 131 -9.14 -20.82 26.58
N TRP A 132 -10.37 -20.46 26.22
CA TRP A 132 -10.61 -19.53 25.10
C TRP A 132 -10.28 -18.08 25.43
N THR A 133 -9.98 -17.75 26.69
CA THR A 133 -9.55 -16.40 27.08
C THR A 133 -8.03 -16.32 27.10
N VAL A 134 -7.38 -17.29 27.75
CA VAL A 134 -5.93 -17.31 27.93
C VAL A 134 -5.20 -17.58 26.62
N ILE A 135 -5.67 -18.52 25.78
CA ILE A 135 -5.00 -18.84 24.53
C ILE A 135 -4.94 -17.61 23.60
N PRO A 136 -6.06 -16.91 23.29
CA PRO A 136 -5.99 -15.70 22.48
C PRO A 136 -5.17 -14.58 23.13
N ALA A 137 -5.26 -14.40 24.45
CA ALA A 137 -4.46 -13.40 25.15
C ALA A 137 -2.95 -13.64 24.97
N ILE A 138 -2.48 -14.88 25.12
CA ILE A 138 -1.08 -15.25 24.90
C ILE A 138 -0.69 -15.04 23.43
N ALA A 139 -1.50 -15.53 22.49
CA ALA A 139 -1.23 -15.41 21.06
C ALA A 139 -1.10 -13.93 20.63
N LEU A 140 -2.04 -13.08 21.06
CA LEU A 140 -2.00 -11.64 20.78
C LEU A 140 -0.79 -10.97 21.45
N THR A 141 -0.47 -11.32 22.70
CA THR A 141 0.70 -10.76 23.39
C THR A 141 2.00 -11.05 22.63
N VAL A 142 2.16 -12.28 22.13
CA VAL A 142 3.34 -12.67 21.34
C VAL A 142 3.39 -11.89 20.03
N LEU A 143 2.27 -11.80 19.29
CA LEU A 143 2.20 -11.05 18.04
C LEU A 143 2.52 -9.56 18.24
N VAL A 144 1.97 -8.93 19.28
CA VAL A 144 2.24 -7.53 19.63
C VAL A 144 3.71 -7.32 19.98
N ALA A 145 4.34 -8.23 20.74
CA ALA A 145 5.75 -8.11 21.08
C ALA A 145 6.66 -8.12 19.84
N PHE A 146 6.41 -9.03 18.88
CA PHE A 146 7.13 -9.04 17.61
C PHE A 146 6.82 -7.80 16.75
N GLY A 147 5.55 -7.39 16.70
CA GLY A 147 5.12 -6.19 15.99
C GLY A 147 5.83 -4.93 16.50
N LEU A 148 5.90 -4.75 17.82
CA LEU A 148 6.61 -3.64 18.46
C LEU A 148 8.11 -3.65 18.15
N LYS A 149 8.74 -4.83 18.16
CA LYS A 149 10.16 -4.95 17.78
C LYS A 149 10.42 -4.44 16.36
N HIS A 150 9.61 -4.84 15.39
CA HIS A 150 9.73 -4.37 14.02
C HIS A 150 9.40 -2.88 13.91
N TRP A 151 8.33 -2.41 14.56
CA TRP A 151 7.98 -1.00 14.60
C TRP A 151 9.14 -0.13 15.08
N PHE A 152 9.77 -0.48 16.21
CA PHE A 152 10.91 0.27 16.73
C PHE A 152 12.14 0.25 15.81
N GLN A 153 12.36 -0.82 15.04
CA GLN A 153 13.44 -0.84 14.05
C GLN A 153 13.20 0.21 12.96
N LEU A 154 11.97 0.30 12.45
CA LEU A 154 11.60 1.20 11.35
C LEU A 154 11.56 2.68 11.76
N THR A 155 11.13 2.95 13.00
CA THR A 155 10.96 4.32 13.52
C THR A 155 12.15 4.81 14.35
N SER A 156 13.20 4.00 14.50
CA SER A 156 14.44 4.41 15.14
C SER A 156 15.26 5.36 14.26
N GLU A 157 16.33 5.91 14.81
CA GLU A 157 17.28 6.69 14.02
C GLU A 157 17.85 5.83 12.88
N ALA A 158 17.86 6.42 11.68
CA ALA A 158 18.48 5.80 10.51
C ALA A 158 19.99 5.60 10.73
N PRO A 159 20.61 4.63 10.04
CA PRO A 159 22.06 4.50 9.98
C PRO A 159 22.74 5.83 9.61
N LYS A 160 23.93 6.09 10.19
CA LYS A 160 24.65 7.37 9.99
C LYS A 160 25.07 7.62 8.55
N ASP A 161 25.20 6.57 7.75
CA ASP A 161 25.55 6.57 6.34
C ASP A 161 24.33 6.62 5.41
N ALA A 162 23.11 6.73 5.98
CA ALA A 162 21.90 6.83 5.20
C ALA A 162 21.87 8.11 4.35
N ALA A 163 21.52 7.94 3.06
CA ALA A 163 21.21 9.08 2.21
C ALA A 163 20.00 9.84 2.78
N VAL A 164 19.99 11.15 2.69
CA VAL A 164 18.89 11.99 3.18
C VAL A 164 18.09 12.53 2.01
N VAL A 165 16.77 12.37 2.05
CA VAL A 165 15.85 12.97 1.08
C VAL A 165 14.71 13.64 1.86
N GLU A 166 14.44 14.90 1.57
CA GLU A 166 13.28 15.61 2.08
C GLU A 166 12.11 15.48 1.09
N ILE A 167 10.98 14.99 1.56
CA ILE A 167 9.75 14.83 0.79
C ILE A 167 8.67 15.70 1.42
N THR A 168 8.17 16.68 0.68
CA THR A 168 7.08 17.54 1.15
C THR A 168 5.84 17.35 0.29
N GLY A 169 4.74 16.93 0.91
CA GLY A 169 3.42 16.87 0.27
C GLY A 169 2.83 18.27 0.04
N LYS A 170 2.23 18.48 -1.13
CA LYS A 170 1.34 19.61 -1.42
C LYS A 170 0.15 19.16 -2.28
N GLN A 171 -0.97 19.85 -2.25
CA GLN A 171 -2.07 19.63 -3.18
C GLN A 171 -1.67 20.12 -4.59
N PHE A 172 -1.54 19.28 -5.61
CA PHE A 172 -1.48 17.81 -5.62
C PHE A 172 -0.18 17.36 -6.32
N ASN A 173 0.94 17.39 -5.59
CA ASN A 173 2.24 16.90 -6.03
C ASN A 173 3.20 16.71 -4.83
N TRP A 174 4.36 16.11 -5.08
CA TRP A 174 5.47 15.99 -4.14
C TRP A 174 6.59 16.97 -4.49
N LEU A 175 7.12 17.64 -3.49
CA LEU A 175 8.33 18.45 -3.61
C LEU A 175 9.49 17.68 -2.99
N ILE A 176 10.48 17.32 -3.80
CA ILE A 176 11.61 16.50 -3.38
C ILE A 176 12.86 17.38 -3.32
N ARG A 177 13.59 17.31 -2.20
CA ARG A 177 14.83 18.04 -1.99
C ARG A 177 15.92 17.12 -1.46
N TYR A 178 17.14 17.34 -1.94
CA TYR A 178 18.34 16.61 -1.55
C TYR A 178 19.38 17.58 -0.98
N PRO A 179 20.19 17.11 -0.01
CA PRO A 179 21.40 17.82 0.36
C PRO A 179 22.39 17.87 -0.80
N GLY A 180 23.21 18.91 -0.85
CA GLY A 180 24.30 18.99 -1.80
C GLY A 180 25.55 18.21 -1.36
N LYS A 181 26.73 18.78 -1.60
CA LYS A 181 28.02 18.15 -1.30
C LYS A 181 28.31 18.11 0.20
N ASP A 182 27.70 19.00 0.97
CA ASP A 182 27.86 19.07 2.42
C ASP A 182 27.09 17.97 3.18
N GLY A 183 26.19 17.26 2.49
CA GLY A 183 25.38 16.17 3.03
C GLY A 183 24.30 16.61 4.02
N GLN A 184 24.01 17.91 4.13
CA GLN A 184 23.08 18.47 5.11
C GLN A 184 22.03 19.35 4.44
N LEU A 185 20.79 19.29 4.94
CA LEU A 185 19.73 20.15 4.46
C LEU A 185 19.74 21.47 5.24
N GLY A 186 19.72 22.60 4.54
CA GLY A 186 19.48 23.91 5.15
C GLY A 186 18.08 24.12 5.74
N ARG A 187 17.92 25.20 6.50
CA ARG A 187 16.65 25.53 7.16
C ARG A 187 15.58 25.99 6.17
N ARG A 188 14.32 25.85 6.60
CA ARG A 188 13.13 26.31 5.88
C ARG A 188 12.24 27.13 6.79
N ASP A 189 11.52 28.08 6.20
CA ASP A 189 10.45 28.86 6.81
C ASP A 189 9.27 28.95 5.84
N PHE A 190 8.08 28.55 6.29
CA PHE A 190 6.87 28.59 5.47
C PHE A 190 6.55 30.01 4.97
N LYS A 191 6.98 31.05 5.68
CA LYS A 191 6.80 32.46 5.27
C LYS A 191 7.68 32.85 4.07
N LYS A 192 8.74 32.08 3.80
CA LYS A 192 9.66 32.31 2.68
C LYS A 192 9.25 31.54 1.42
N ILE A 193 8.13 30.81 1.43
CA ILE A 193 7.61 30.11 0.25
C ILE A 193 7.22 31.15 -0.80
N ASP A 194 7.87 31.06 -1.95
CA ASP A 194 7.57 31.89 -3.11
C ASP A 194 7.93 31.11 -4.38
N GLU A 195 6.90 30.56 -5.04
CA GLU A 195 7.10 29.79 -6.27
C GLU A 195 7.56 30.67 -7.44
N ALA A 196 7.27 31.98 -7.42
CA ALA A 196 7.62 32.90 -8.52
C ALA A 196 9.14 33.10 -8.64
N VAL A 197 9.87 32.91 -7.55
CA VAL A 197 11.34 32.97 -7.49
C VAL A 197 11.97 31.59 -7.28
N SER A 198 11.28 30.52 -7.68
CA SER A 198 11.77 29.14 -7.52
C SER A 198 12.07 28.77 -6.06
N ASN A 199 11.25 29.19 -5.08
CA ASN A 199 11.35 28.78 -3.68
C ASN A 199 10.07 28.07 -3.17
N PRO A 200 9.68 26.91 -3.71
CA PRO A 200 8.43 26.25 -3.37
C PRO A 200 8.39 25.65 -1.95
N LEU A 201 9.57 25.44 -1.33
CA LEU A 201 9.73 24.88 0.02
C LEU A 201 9.95 25.94 1.09
N GLY A 202 10.19 27.20 0.72
CA GLY A 202 10.54 28.26 1.66
C GLY A 202 11.93 28.08 2.27
N GLN A 203 12.89 27.63 1.47
CA GLN A 203 14.30 27.55 1.88
C GLN A 203 14.79 28.93 2.34
N ASP A 204 15.53 28.93 3.44
CA ASP A 204 16.19 30.11 3.96
C ASP A 204 17.49 30.38 3.20
N TRP A 205 17.46 31.35 2.29
CA TRP A 205 18.63 31.70 1.48
C TRP A 205 19.78 32.34 2.25
N ASP A 206 19.59 32.77 3.50
CA ASP A 206 20.67 33.24 4.36
C ASP A 206 21.45 32.08 4.98
N ASP A 207 20.85 30.88 5.00
CA ASP A 207 21.49 29.65 5.46
C ASP A 207 22.43 29.11 4.37
N GLN A 208 23.70 28.90 4.74
CA GLN A 208 24.72 28.42 3.80
C GLN A 208 24.47 26.98 3.36
N LEU A 209 23.80 26.17 4.18
CA LEU A 209 23.43 24.80 3.85
C LEU A 209 22.40 24.73 2.71
N ASN A 210 21.66 25.81 2.42
CA ASN A 210 20.73 25.84 1.30
C ASN A 210 21.39 26.15 -0.06
N LYS A 211 22.70 26.43 -0.08
CA LYS A 211 23.38 26.94 -1.29
C LYS A 211 23.66 25.85 -2.33
N ASP A 212 23.80 24.61 -1.90
CA ASP A 212 24.06 23.44 -2.74
C ASP A 212 22.90 22.42 -2.75
N ASP A 213 21.92 22.58 -1.87
CA ASP A 213 20.64 21.87 -1.94
C ASP A 213 19.97 22.00 -3.31
N PHE A 214 19.44 20.90 -3.82
CA PHE A 214 18.75 20.86 -5.10
C PHE A 214 17.39 20.17 -4.99
N MET A 215 16.48 20.53 -5.89
CA MET A 215 15.12 19.99 -5.92
C MET A 215 14.82 19.24 -7.22
N THR A 216 13.94 18.26 -7.14
CA THR A 216 13.56 17.40 -8.25
C THR A 216 12.08 17.00 -8.15
N THR A 217 11.56 16.37 -9.20
CA THR A 217 10.17 15.85 -9.26
C THR A 217 10.07 14.34 -9.02
N GLU A 218 11.20 13.63 -9.10
CA GLU A 218 11.30 12.19 -8.90
C GLU A 218 12.29 11.90 -7.78
N VAL A 219 12.08 10.82 -7.04
CA VAL A 219 13.03 10.38 -6.02
C VAL A 219 14.03 9.42 -6.64
N HIS A 220 15.32 9.70 -6.51
CA HIS A 220 16.40 8.83 -6.94
C HIS A 220 17.11 8.24 -5.73
N LEU A 221 17.28 6.92 -5.72
CA LEU A 221 17.84 6.15 -4.61
C LEU A 221 18.93 5.20 -5.12
N VAL A 222 19.89 4.91 -4.25
CA VAL A 222 20.93 3.91 -4.54
C VAL A 222 20.51 2.56 -3.97
N VAL A 223 20.53 1.52 -4.80
CA VAL A 223 20.24 0.14 -4.37
C VAL A 223 21.21 -0.32 -3.28
N ARG A 224 20.69 -1.04 -2.27
CA ARG A 224 21.43 -1.56 -1.10
C ARG A 224 22.09 -0.50 -0.20
N LYS A 225 21.69 0.76 -0.33
CA LYS A 225 22.13 1.85 0.55
C LYS A 225 20.96 2.34 1.39
N PRO A 226 21.09 2.48 2.72
CA PRO A 226 20.00 3.00 3.53
C PRO A 226 19.64 4.43 3.10
N VAL A 227 18.36 4.75 3.12
CA VAL A 227 17.83 6.09 2.89
C VAL A 227 16.91 6.49 4.04
N LYS A 228 17.06 7.73 4.50
CA LYS A 228 16.19 8.41 5.45
C LYS A 228 15.35 9.43 4.71
N PHE A 229 14.04 9.28 4.81
CA PHE A 229 13.09 10.30 4.38
C PHE A 229 12.77 11.23 5.55
N ILE A 230 12.92 12.53 5.31
CA ILE A 230 12.36 13.58 6.16
C ILE A 230 11.09 14.03 5.48
N ILE A 231 9.96 13.80 6.12
CA ILE A 231 8.64 13.92 5.52
C ILE A 231 7.92 15.09 6.17
N GLY A 232 7.38 15.97 5.34
CA GLY A 232 6.60 17.12 5.80
C GLY A 232 5.43 17.39 4.86
N SER A 233 4.58 18.33 5.26
CA SER A 233 3.53 18.86 4.38
C SER A 233 3.51 20.37 4.40
N ARG A 234 3.19 20.94 3.24
CA ARG A 234 3.01 22.38 3.06
C ARG A 234 1.60 22.87 3.39
N ASP A 235 0.60 22.02 3.24
CA ASP A 235 -0.81 22.42 3.28
C ASP A 235 -1.67 21.53 4.20
N VAL A 236 -2.12 20.37 3.72
CA VAL A 236 -2.98 19.43 4.45
C VAL A 236 -2.23 18.15 4.78
N ILE A 237 -2.84 17.22 5.52
CA ILE A 237 -2.21 15.93 5.75
C ILE A 237 -2.17 15.14 4.43
N HIS A 238 -1.00 14.63 4.08
CA HIS A 238 -0.79 13.61 3.06
C HIS A 238 -0.16 12.38 3.72
N ASP A 239 0.12 11.33 2.97
CA ASP A 239 0.94 10.21 3.45
C ASP A 239 1.88 9.80 2.32
N VAL A 240 3.16 9.64 2.64
CA VAL A 240 4.16 9.09 1.74
C VAL A 240 4.03 7.56 1.78
N GLY A 241 3.11 7.04 0.97
CA GLY A 241 2.89 5.62 0.78
C GLY A 241 3.93 5.02 -0.15
N LEU A 242 4.58 3.95 0.29
CA LEU A 242 5.65 3.27 -0.44
C LEU A 242 5.30 1.78 -0.62
N PRO A 243 4.34 1.44 -1.51
CA PRO A 243 3.70 0.11 -1.51
C PRO A 243 4.69 -1.04 -1.66
N GLN A 244 5.61 -0.94 -2.62
CA GLN A 244 6.60 -1.99 -2.91
C GLN A 244 7.66 -2.14 -1.81
N PHE A 245 7.85 -1.10 -0.99
CA PHE A 245 8.78 -1.10 0.15
C PHE A 245 8.09 -1.42 1.48
N ARG A 246 6.75 -1.58 1.50
CA ARG A 246 5.91 -1.83 2.69
C ARG A 246 5.95 -0.75 3.76
N MET A 247 6.33 0.45 3.38
CA MET A 247 6.46 1.59 4.29
C MET A 247 5.37 2.60 3.99
N LYS A 248 4.96 3.34 5.02
CA LYS A 248 4.13 4.53 4.88
C LYS A 248 4.39 5.46 6.06
N MET A 249 4.21 6.76 5.88
CA MET A 249 4.26 7.73 6.97
C MET A 249 3.53 9.01 6.58
N ASP A 250 2.71 9.49 7.50
CA ASP A 250 1.96 10.72 7.32
C ASP A 250 2.90 11.93 7.16
N ALA A 251 2.61 12.72 6.13
CA ALA A 251 3.16 14.05 5.91
C ALA A 251 2.25 15.08 6.59
N VAL A 252 2.68 15.57 7.75
CA VAL A 252 1.85 16.40 8.62
C VAL A 252 2.32 17.86 8.59
N PRO A 253 1.42 18.84 8.35
CA PRO A 253 1.79 20.25 8.42
C PRO A 253 2.35 20.63 9.80
N GLY A 254 3.55 21.18 9.82
CA GLY A 254 4.22 21.65 11.04
C GLY A 254 4.85 20.57 11.93
N ILE A 255 4.70 19.28 11.61
CA ILE A 255 5.31 18.17 12.35
C ILE A 255 6.11 17.32 11.36
N PRO A 256 7.44 17.50 11.27
CA PRO A 256 8.26 16.66 10.42
C PRO A 256 8.27 15.24 10.98
N THR A 257 7.96 14.27 10.12
CA THR A 257 8.03 12.84 10.41
C THR A 257 9.21 12.24 9.66
N THR A 258 9.62 11.04 10.06
CA THR A 258 10.73 10.35 9.39
C THR A 258 10.46 8.87 9.27
N LEU A 259 10.93 8.27 8.19
CA LEU A 259 11.07 6.83 8.04
C LEU A 259 12.42 6.54 7.38
N TRP A 260 12.93 5.33 7.53
CA TRP A 260 14.12 4.90 6.81
C TRP A 260 13.99 3.45 6.34
N PHE A 261 14.62 3.15 5.21
CA PHE A 261 14.66 1.80 4.65
C PHE A 261 15.87 1.62 3.73
N THR A 262 16.16 0.37 3.37
CA THR A 262 17.19 -0.02 2.42
C THR A 262 16.52 -0.67 1.21
N PRO A 263 16.56 -0.06 0.01
CA PRO A 263 16.00 -0.66 -1.20
C PRO A 263 16.85 -1.85 -1.67
N LYS A 264 16.21 -2.96 -2.03
CA LYS A 264 16.87 -4.23 -2.39
C LYS A 264 17.13 -4.38 -3.88
N TYR A 265 16.23 -3.86 -4.70
CA TYR A 265 16.23 -4.05 -6.15
C TYR A 265 16.21 -2.70 -6.85
N THR A 266 16.95 -2.60 -7.94
CA THR A 266 16.87 -1.47 -8.86
C THR A 266 15.52 -1.48 -9.58
N THR A 267 15.08 -0.32 -10.08
CA THR A 267 13.88 -0.23 -10.92
C THR A 267 14.02 -1.13 -12.17
N LYS A 268 15.23 -1.26 -12.72
CA LYS A 268 15.52 -2.15 -13.85
C LYS A 268 15.32 -3.63 -13.49
N GLU A 269 15.81 -4.08 -12.35
CA GLU A 269 15.60 -5.45 -11.87
C GLU A 269 14.12 -5.74 -11.64
N MET A 270 13.37 -4.78 -11.09
CA MET A 270 11.93 -4.97 -10.89
C MET A 270 11.13 -5.05 -12.18
N LYS A 271 11.50 -4.30 -13.22
CA LYS A 271 10.88 -4.44 -14.55
C LYS A 271 10.96 -5.88 -15.05
N VAL A 272 12.11 -6.53 -14.85
CA VAL A 272 12.31 -7.94 -15.22
C VAL A 272 11.54 -8.87 -14.27
N LYS A 273 11.62 -8.68 -12.95
CA LYS A 273 10.95 -9.53 -11.95
C LYS A 273 9.43 -9.52 -12.08
N THR A 274 8.85 -8.39 -12.47
CA THR A 274 7.41 -8.20 -12.58
C THR A 274 6.88 -8.41 -13.99
N ASP A 275 7.75 -8.75 -14.96
CA ASP A 275 7.42 -8.82 -16.38
C ASP A 275 6.65 -7.58 -16.86
N ASN A 276 7.09 -6.40 -16.40
CA ASN A 276 6.45 -5.13 -16.67
C ASN A 276 7.51 -4.08 -17.06
N PRO A 277 7.70 -3.81 -18.37
CA PRO A 277 8.68 -2.85 -18.84
C PRO A 277 8.40 -1.40 -18.39
N ASP A 278 7.15 -1.11 -18.04
CA ASP A 278 6.69 0.21 -17.57
C ASP A 278 6.70 0.31 -16.04
N PHE A 279 7.25 -0.69 -15.33
CA PHE A 279 7.33 -0.65 -13.88
C PHE A 279 8.13 0.57 -13.39
N THR A 280 7.52 1.28 -12.46
CA THR A 280 8.17 2.29 -11.63
C THR A 280 7.80 2.02 -10.18
N TYR A 281 8.74 2.28 -9.26
CA TYR A 281 8.34 2.46 -7.88
C TYR A 281 7.58 3.77 -7.77
N GLU A 282 6.58 3.82 -6.89
CA GLU A 282 5.73 4.98 -6.74
C GLU A 282 5.67 5.45 -5.30
N ILE A 283 5.45 6.75 -5.15
CA ILE A 283 4.87 7.33 -3.94
C ILE A 283 3.38 7.45 -4.19
N SER A 284 2.58 6.66 -3.46
CA SER A 284 1.14 6.83 -3.40
C SER A 284 0.81 7.82 -2.28
N CYS A 285 -0.18 8.69 -2.50
CA CYS A 285 -0.75 9.45 -1.39
C CYS A 285 -1.76 8.55 -0.68
N ASP A 286 -1.43 8.10 0.53
CA ASP A 286 -2.25 7.15 1.29
C ASP A 286 -3.17 7.83 2.33
N GLN A 287 -3.29 9.16 2.25
CA GLN A 287 -4.18 9.95 3.11
C GLN A 287 -5.02 10.94 2.30
N MET A 288 -6.33 10.94 2.52
CA MET A 288 -7.25 11.76 1.75
C MET A 288 -6.94 13.25 1.90
N CYS A 289 -6.48 13.87 0.82
CA CYS A 289 -5.97 15.24 0.82
C CYS A 289 -6.74 16.19 -0.12
N GLY A 290 -7.90 15.77 -0.66
CA GLY A 290 -8.77 16.61 -1.50
C GLY A 290 -9.01 16.06 -2.92
N ASN A 291 -9.52 16.89 -3.83
CA ASN A 291 -10.05 16.45 -5.13
C ASN A 291 -9.03 15.81 -6.08
N GLY A 292 -7.75 16.17 -6.00
CA GLY A 292 -6.66 15.59 -6.79
C GLY A 292 -5.89 14.49 -6.04
N HIS A 293 -6.43 13.97 -4.93
CA HIS A 293 -5.77 12.96 -4.10
C HIS A 293 -5.31 11.73 -4.92
N TYR A 294 -6.13 11.27 -5.86
CA TYR A 294 -5.82 10.09 -6.68
C TYR A 294 -4.72 10.33 -7.72
N SER A 295 -4.41 11.60 -8.06
CA SER A 295 -3.52 11.95 -9.17
C SER A 295 -2.11 12.36 -8.76
N MET A 296 -1.83 12.51 -7.46
CA MET A 296 -0.52 12.95 -6.95
C MET A 296 0.49 11.80 -6.76
N ARG A 297 0.65 10.96 -7.77
CA ARG A 297 1.65 9.88 -7.76
C ARG A 297 3.06 10.47 -7.94
N GLY A 298 4.00 10.11 -7.06
CA GLY A 298 5.42 10.38 -7.24
C GLY A 298 6.13 9.17 -7.86
N VAL A 299 7.24 9.40 -8.56
CA VAL A 299 8.07 8.32 -9.13
C VAL A 299 9.33 8.15 -8.28
N ILE A 300 9.69 6.89 -8.01
CA ILE A 300 10.96 6.53 -7.38
C ILE A 300 11.78 5.71 -8.39
N VAL A 301 13.02 6.13 -8.59
CA VAL A 301 14.03 5.44 -9.39
C VAL A 301 15.09 4.89 -8.44
N VAL A 302 15.21 3.57 -8.37
CA VAL A 302 16.30 2.91 -7.64
C VAL A 302 17.34 2.45 -8.66
N GLU A 303 18.58 2.88 -8.50
CA GLU A 303 19.64 2.70 -9.47
C GLU A 303 20.98 2.32 -8.80
N THR A 304 21.99 2.07 -9.62
CA THR A 304 23.36 1.83 -9.13
C THR A 304 24.00 3.14 -8.67
N GLN A 305 25.03 3.05 -7.81
CA GLN A 305 25.74 4.25 -7.33
C GLN A 305 26.29 5.09 -8.50
N ALA A 306 26.84 4.46 -9.54
CA ALA A 306 27.39 5.16 -10.69
C ALA A 306 26.33 5.92 -11.51
N GLU A 307 25.13 5.35 -11.67
CA GLU A 307 24.03 6.01 -12.35
C GLU A 307 23.50 7.20 -11.53
N TYR A 308 23.35 6.99 -10.21
CA TYR A 308 22.96 8.03 -9.27
C TYR A 308 23.95 9.21 -9.28
N ASP A 309 25.26 8.92 -9.22
CA ASP A 309 26.30 9.97 -9.25
C ASP A 309 26.26 10.75 -10.56
N ALA A 310 26.06 10.07 -11.69
CA ALA A 310 25.89 10.71 -13.00
C ALA A 310 24.61 11.54 -13.09
N TRP A 311 23.56 11.17 -12.36
CA TRP A 311 22.32 11.93 -12.25
C TRP A 311 22.49 13.16 -11.35
N VAL A 312 23.09 13.02 -10.16
CA VAL A 312 23.36 14.13 -9.22
C VAL A 312 24.23 15.20 -9.88
N ALA A 313 25.24 14.81 -10.65
CA ALA A 313 26.13 15.75 -11.34
C ALA A 313 25.42 16.70 -12.34
N LYS A 314 24.19 16.37 -12.76
CA LYS A 314 23.38 17.18 -13.66
C LYS A 314 22.44 18.15 -12.91
N GLN A 315 22.30 18.00 -11.60
CA GLN A 315 21.38 18.80 -10.82
C GLN A 315 21.98 20.18 -10.53
N LEU A 316 21.14 21.21 -10.62
CA LEU A 316 21.51 22.57 -10.29
C LEU A 316 20.99 22.90 -8.88
N PRO A 317 21.80 23.56 -8.04
CA PRO A 317 21.33 24.02 -6.74
C PRO A 317 20.12 24.94 -6.89
N GLN A 318 19.11 24.73 -6.05
CA GLN A 318 17.88 25.51 -6.07
C GLN A 318 18.16 26.99 -5.81
N TYR A 319 19.17 27.30 -5.00
CA TYR A 319 19.63 28.66 -4.76
C TYR A 319 20.05 29.39 -6.05
N GLY A 320 20.78 28.70 -6.93
CA GLY A 320 21.22 29.26 -8.22
C GLY A 320 20.06 29.51 -9.18
N LEU A 321 19.03 28.66 -9.14
CA LEU A 321 17.79 28.86 -9.90
C LEU A 321 16.97 30.04 -9.36
N ALA A 322 16.93 30.23 -8.04
CA ALA A 322 16.26 31.34 -7.39
C ALA A 322 17.00 32.68 -7.53
N HIS A 323 18.32 32.64 -7.74
CA HIS A 323 19.18 33.82 -7.88
C HIS A 323 20.05 33.72 -9.15
N PRO A 324 19.47 33.93 -10.35
CA PRO A 324 20.21 33.77 -11.62
C PRO A 324 21.44 34.68 -11.73
N ALA A 325 21.43 35.85 -11.08
CA ALA A 325 22.56 36.77 -11.04
C ALA A 325 23.74 36.29 -10.16
N ALA A 326 23.50 35.28 -9.31
CA ALA A 326 24.49 34.68 -8.42
C ALA A 326 24.93 33.28 -8.89
N ALA A 327 24.38 32.77 -10.01
CA ALA A 327 24.78 31.49 -10.56
C ALA A 327 26.23 31.57 -11.11
N PRO A 328 27.10 30.58 -10.84
CA PRO A 328 28.39 30.52 -11.51
C PRO A 328 28.17 30.44 -13.02
N ALA A 329 28.96 31.18 -13.80
CA ALA A 329 28.92 31.14 -15.26
C ALA A 329 29.01 29.67 -15.72
N SER A 330 28.11 29.26 -16.62
CA SER A 330 28.18 27.93 -17.22
C SER A 330 29.60 27.68 -17.77
N PRO A 331 30.14 26.46 -17.66
CA PRO A 331 31.37 26.15 -18.37
C PRO A 331 31.13 26.41 -19.86
N ASP A 332 31.95 27.29 -20.44
CA ASP A 332 31.86 27.66 -21.85
C ASP A 332 31.75 26.39 -22.69
N ALA A 333 30.72 26.34 -23.54
CA ALA A 333 30.63 25.32 -24.57
C ALA A 333 31.93 25.37 -25.40
N PRO A 334 32.58 24.23 -25.69
CA PRO A 334 33.79 24.24 -26.48
C PRO A 334 33.52 24.93 -27.81
N LYS A 335 34.28 25.99 -28.11
CA LYS A 335 34.21 26.73 -29.37
C LYS A 335 34.30 25.71 -30.51
N ALA A 336 33.29 25.71 -31.39
CA ALA A 336 33.32 24.94 -32.61
C ALA A 336 34.57 25.31 -33.41
N ASP A 337 35.43 24.33 -33.65
CA ASP A 337 36.61 24.45 -34.50
C ASP A 337 36.13 24.69 -35.95
N SER A 338 36.36 25.90 -36.46
CA SER A 338 35.96 26.33 -37.79
C SER A 338 36.89 25.85 -38.91
N THR A 339 37.71 24.81 -38.68
CA THR A 339 38.64 24.28 -39.70
C THR A 339 38.31 22.90 -40.27
N GLN A 340 37.03 22.54 -40.42
CA GLN A 340 36.64 21.46 -41.33
C GLN A 340 36.08 22.01 -42.65
N LYS A 341 36.89 21.85 -43.72
CA LYS A 341 36.47 22.01 -45.11
C LYS A 341 35.26 21.12 -45.39
N ALA A 342 34.18 21.73 -45.86
CA ALA A 342 33.03 21.03 -46.42
C ALA A 342 33.48 20.18 -47.62
N VAL A 343 33.39 18.85 -47.49
CA VAL A 343 33.44 17.93 -48.64
C VAL A 343 32.02 17.80 -49.15
N ALA A 344 31.77 18.36 -50.34
CA ALA A 344 30.52 18.20 -51.06
C ALA A 344 30.34 16.72 -51.45
N SER A 345 29.36 16.04 -50.85
CA SER A 345 28.90 14.73 -51.29
C SER A 345 27.71 14.91 -52.21
N ASN A 346 27.97 14.94 -53.52
CA ASN A 346 26.95 14.73 -54.54
C ASN A 346 26.52 13.26 -54.48
N ILE A 347 25.25 13.05 -54.14
CA ILE A 347 24.59 11.75 -54.21
C ILE A 347 24.20 11.48 -55.67
N LYS A 348 24.70 10.36 -56.19
CA LYS A 348 23.97 9.47 -57.11
C LYS A 348 24.02 8.08 -56.53
#